data_AF-A0A9Q1CR28-F1
#
_entry.id   AF-A0A9Q1CR28-F1
#
_cell.length_a   1.000
_cell.length_b   1.000
_cell.length_c   1.000
_cell.angle_alpha   90.00
_cell.angle_beta   90.00
_cell.angle_gamma   90.00
#
_symmetry.space_group_name_H-M   'P 1'
#
loop_
_entity.id
_entity.type
_entity.pdbx_description
1 polymer ?
#
loop_
_entity_poly.entity_id
_entity_poly.type
_entity_poly.pdbx_seq_one_letter_code
_entity_poly.pdbx_strand_id
1 'polypeptide(L)'
;MEPHVGYPRALAILKERFGNNHLIADAWLENITSGGTLASHDKQGLRDFADDLRSCKETLSSMGFISEMNNQRVLLSITERLPKFLRSRWMREARRIRKQYSRVPSITDVVEFVNDAAEELNDPVYGKLSSRAREGNLGLGKSADHSKPKDRNRGTNFNVISDEKNVPCHKCKKGNHSLFGCDELKG
;
A
#
# COMPACT_ATOMS: atom_id res chain seq x y z
N MET A 1 -16.34 9.62 46.47
CA MET A 1 -17.00 10.34 45.36
C MET A 1 -17.93 9.36 44.70
N GLU A 2 -19.22 9.65 44.57
CA GLU A 2 -20.16 8.71 43.93
C GLU A 2 -19.79 8.51 42.45
N PRO A 3 -19.83 7.26 41.93
CA PRO A 3 -19.42 6.95 40.55
C PRO A 3 -20.14 7.79 39.48
N HIS A 4 -21.38 8.18 39.76
CA HIS A 4 -22.23 8.96 38.86
C HIS A 4 -21.78 10.42 38.67
N VAL A 5 -20.96 10.95 39.58
CA VAL A 5 -20.42 12.33 39.50
C VAL A 5 -18.99 12.34 38.95
N GLY A 6 -18.20 11.33 39.28
CA GLY A 6 -16.80 11.24 38.87
C GLY A 6 -16.61 11.00 37.37
N TYR A 7 -17.41 10.12 36.76
CA TYR A 7 -17.25 9.76 35.34
C TYR A 7 -17.56 10.93 34.38
N PRO A 8 -18.68 11.67 34.50
CA PRO A 8 -18.93 12.84 33.65
C PRO A 8 -17.85 13.92 33.82
N ARG A 9 -17.35 14.14 35.05
CA ARG A 9 -16.27 15.09 35.31
C ARG A 9 -14.97 14.65 34.63
N ALA A 10 -14.64 13.36 34.66
CA ALA A 10 -13.47 12.82 33.97
C ALA A 10 -13.58 13.01 32.45
N LEU A 11 -14.74 12.71 31.84
CA LEU A 11 -14.98 12.95 30.41
C LEU A 11 -14.86 14.44 30.04
N ALA A 12 -15.37 15.34 30.87
CA ALA A 12 -15.25 16.78 30.64
C ALA A 12 -13.79 17.24 30.65
N ILE A 13 -12.97 16.76 31.60
CA ILE A 13 -11.53 17.07 31.66
C ILE A 13 -10.80 16.52 30.43
N LEU A 14 -11.15 15.30 29.97
CA LEU A 14 -10.57 14.73 28.75
C LEU A 14 -10.92 15.58 27.52
N LYS A 15 -12.18 16.02 27.40
CA LYS A 15 -12.60 16.91 26.31
C LYS A 15 -11.91 18.29 26.37
N GLU A 16 -11.76 18.85 27.56
CA GLU A 16 -11.06 20.13 27.74
C GLU A 16 -9.58 20.04 27.33
N ARG A 17 -8.90 18.95 27.67
CA ARG A 17 -7.46 18.77 27.43
C ARG A 17 -7.12 18.23 26.04
N PHE A 18 -7.98 17.39 25.47
CA PHE A 18 -7.69 16.64 24.24
C PHE A 18 -8.76 16.81 23.15
N GLY A 19 -9.90 17.43 23.46
CA GLY A 19 -11.03 17.62 22.54
C GLY A 19 -10.96 18.90 21.72
N ASN A 20 -9.76 19.39 21.41
CA ASN A 20 -9.63 20.53 20.50
C ASN A 20 -9.95 20.06 19.08
N ASN A 21 -11.17 20.39 18.61
CA ASN A 21 -11.66 19.97 17.30
C ASN A 21 -10.73 20.40 16.15
N HIS A 22 -10.04 21.53 16.24
CA HIS A 22 -9.10 21.97 15.21
C HIS A 22 -7.87 21.06 15.16
N LEU A 23 -7.28 20.71 16.30
CA LEU A 23 -6.14 19.78 16.33
C LEU A 23 -6.54 18.38 15.85
N ILE A 24 -7.75 17.93 16.20
CA ILE A 24 -8.28 16.66 15.73
C ILE A 24 -8.48 16.71 14.20
N ALA A 25 -9.06 17.80 13.69
CA ALA A 25 -9.26 17.99 12.26
C ALA A 25 -7.95 18.02 11.48
N ASP A 26 -6.96 18.77 11.97
CA ASP A 26 -5.63 18.84 11.36
C ASP A 26 -4.94 17.48 11.36
N ALA A 27 -4.99 16.72 12.47
CA ALA A 27 -4.42 15.37 12.53
C ALA A 27 -5.06 14.42 11.50
N TRP A 28 -6.38 14.51 11.32
CA TRP A 28 -7.10 13.75 10.30
C TRP A 28 -6.72 14.17 8.88
N LEU A 29 -6.55 15.47 8.62
CA LEU A 29 -6.09 16.00 7.34
C LEU A 29 -4.66 15.58 7.04
N GLU A 30 -3.75 15.66 8.02
CA GLU A 30 -2.38 15.20 7.88
C GLU A 30 -2.33 13.71 7.58
N ASN A 31 -3.15 12.88 8.23
CA ASN A 31 -3.19 11.44 7.96
C ASN A 31 -3.51 11.13 6.48
N ILE A 32 -4.45 11.87 5.89
CA ILE A 32 -4.86 11.66 4.50
C ILE A 32 -3.97 12.41 3.48
N THR A 33 -3.22 13.44 3.88
CA THR A 33 -2.41 14.26 2.95
C THR A 33 -0.89 14.00 3.01
N SER A 34 -0.33 13.66 4.17
CA SER A 34 1.13 13.60 4.40
C SER A 34 1.80 12.29 3.95
N GLY A 35 1.03 11.30 3.50
CA GLY A 35 1.58 10.01 3.07
C GLY A 35 2.22 10.05 1.67
N GLY A 36 3.11 9.10 1.41
CA GLY A 36 3.70 8.92 0.08
C GLY A 36 2.69 8.43 -0.97
N THR A 37 3.10 8.46 -2.24
CA THR A 37 2.31 7.88 -3.33
C THR A 37 2.21 6.37 -3.17
N LEU A 38 0.98 5.86 -3.17
CA LEU A 38 0.66 4.43 -3.15
C LEU A 38 1.24 3.73 -4.39
N ALA A 39 1.80 2.54 -4.19
CA ALA A 39 2.36 1.77 -5.28
C ALA A 39 1.24 1.22 -6.18
N SER A 40 1.52 1.10 -7.49
CA SER A 40 0.51 0.65 -8.45
C SER A 40 0.00 -0.78 -8.24
N HIS A 41 0.74 -1.60 -7.49
CA HIS A 41 0.40 -3.00 -7.20
C HIS A 41 -0.11 -3.17 -5.75
N ASP A 42 -0.07 -2.11 -4.95
CA ASP A 42 -0.48 -2.14 -3.56
C ASP A 42 -2.00 -1.94 -3.45
N LYS A 43 -2.71 -3.04 -3.70
CA LYS A 43 -4.18 -3.05 -3.68
C LYS A 43 -4.74 -2.96 -2.27
N GLN A 44 -4.04 -3.56 -1.30
CA GLN A 44 -4.44 -3.52 0.09
C GLN A 44 -4.24 -2.10 0.64
N GLY A 45 -3.09 -1.48 0.41
CA GLY A 45 -2.85 -0.10 0.82
C GLY A 45 -3.81 0.91 0.17
N LEU A 46 -4.29 0.65 -1.06
CA LEU A 46 -5.36 1.47 -1.64
C LEU A 46 -6.70 1.29 -0.92
N ARG A 47 -7.05 0.08 -0.51
CA ARG A 47 -8.27 -0.20 0.25
C ARG A 47 -8.21 0.45 1.63
N ASP A 48 -7.09 0.27 2.34
CA ASP A 48 -6.87 0.88 3.65
C ASP A 48 -6.95 2.42 3.55
N PHE A 49 -6.34 3.00 2.50
CA PHE A 49 -6.44 4.44 2.24
C PHE A 49 -7.87 4.91 1.92
N ALA A 50 -8.67 4.08 1.24
CA ALA A 50 -10.07 4.39 0.95
C ALA A 50 -10.91 4.40 2.24
N ASP A 51 -10.68 3.43 3.12
CA ASP A 51 -11.33 3.33 4.43
C ASP A 51 -10.93 4.51 5.35
N ASP A 52 -9.66 4.90 5.35
CA ASP A 52 -9.16 6.09 6.06
C ASP A 52 -9.83 7.37 5.56
N LEU A 53 -9.93 7.54 4.23
CA LEU A 53 -10.58 8.71 3.62
C LEU A 53 -12.07 8.78 3.98
N ARG A 54 -12.77 7.64 3.97
CA ARG A 54 -14.18 7.54 4.38
C ARG A 54 -14.34 7.92 5.84
N SER A 55 -13.55 7.32 6.72
CA SER A 55 -13.56 7.57 8.17
C SER A 55 -13.27 9.03 8.50
N CYS A 56 -12.28 9.62 7.82
CA CYS A 56 -11.92 11.02 7.95
C CYS A 56 -13.07 11.95 7.53
N LYS A 57 -13.69 11.68 6.37
CA LYS A 57 -14.83 12.45 5.87
C LYS A 57 -16.04 12.38 6.79
N GLU A 58 -16.37 11.20 7.32
CA GLU A 58 -17.47 11.01 8.27
C GLU A 58 -17.19 11.72 9.61
N THR A 59 -15.98 11.57 10.14
CA THR A 59 -15.57 12.20 11.40
C THR A 59 -15.59 13.72 11.28
N LEU A 60 -14.96 14.28 10.27
CA LEU A 60 -14.92 15.73 10.06
C LEU A 60 -16.29 16.31 9.73
N SER A 61 -17.14 15.58 9.01
CA SER A 61 -18.53 15.97 8.79
C SER A 61 -19.31 16.03 10.11
N SER A 62 -19.12 15.06 11.00
CA SER A 62 -19.79 15.04 12.31
C SER A 62 -19.37 16.19 13.23
N MET A 63 -18.13 16.65 13.09
CA MET A 63 -17.59 17.78 13.86
C MET A 63 -17.87 19.15 13.21
N GLY A 64 -18.42 19.20 11.99
CA GLY A 64 -18.68 20.45 11.25
C GLY A 64 -17.47 21.01 10.48
N PHE A 65 -16.42 20.22 10.26
CA PHE A 65 -15.16 20.60 9.61
C PHE A 65 -15.04 20.11 8.16
N ILE A 66 -16.15 19.76 7.51
CA ILE A 66 -16.13 19.25 6.13
C ILE A 66 -15.62 20.28 5.11
N SER A 67 -15.72 21.57 5.41
CA SER A 67 -15.19 22.66 4.57
C SER A 67 -13.67 22.59 4.42
N GLU A 68 -12.95 22.19 5.48
CA GLU A 68 -11.50 22.09 5.47
C GLU A 68 -11.02 21.03 4.47
N MET A 69 -11.76 19.92 4.34
CA MET A 69 -11.46 18.88 3.36
C MET A 69 -11.77 19.31 1.91
N ASN A 70 -12.73 20.22 1.71
CA ASN A 70 -13.11 20.71 0.39
C ASN A 70 -12.14 21.75 -0.17
N ASN A 71 -11.07 22.08 0.56
CA ASN A 71 -10.01 22.93 0.06
C ASN A 71 -9.31 22.26 -1.13
N GLN A 72 -9.16 22.99 -2.24
CA GLN A 72 -8.53 22.49 -3.45
C GLN A 72 -7.10 21.96 -3.21
N ARG A 73 -6.34 22.53 -2.26
CA ARG A 73 -5.01 22.03 -1.89
C ARG A 73 -5.09 20.66 -1.23
N VAL A 74 -6.03 20.45 -0.32
CA VAL A 74 -6.25 19.16 0.35
C VAL A 74 -6.66 18.11 -0.67
N LEU A 75 -7.63 18.42 -1.55
CA LEU A 75 -8.05 17.51 -2.61
C LEU A 75 -6.88 17.14 -3.54
N LEU A 76 -6.02 18.12 -3.88
CA LEU A 76 -4.84 17.86 -4.69
C LEU A 76 -3.88 16.89 -3.97
N SER A 77 -3.52 17.17 -2.72
CA SER A 77 -2.63 16.31 -1.93
C SER A 77 -3.16 14.87 -1.79
N ILE A 78 -4.45 14.70 -1.54
CA ILE A 78 -5.09 13.36 -1.51
C ILE A 78 -4.90 12.67 -2.86
N THR A 79 -5.16 13.37 -3.96
CA THR A 79 -5.07 12.77 -5.30
C THR A 79 -3.63 12.48 -5.72
N GLU A 80 -2.65 13.24 -5.24
CA GLU A 80 -1.22 13.00 -5.47
C GLU A 80 -0.72 11.70 -4.83
N ARG A 81 -1.36 11.26 -3.74
CA ARG A 81 -1.09 9.96 -3.12
C ARG A 81 -1.54 8.79 -3.97
N LEU A 82 -2.47 8.99 -4.91
CA LEU A 82 -2.98 7.90 -5.73
C LEU A 82 -1.93 7.42 -6.75
N PRO A 83 -1.96 6.11 -7.11
CA PRO A 83 -1.18 5.58 -8.21
C PRO A 83 -1.43 6.36 -9.51
N LYS A 84 -0.41 6.47 -10.36
CA LYS A 84 -0.45 7.30 -11.58
C LYS A 84 -1.67 7.03 -12.48
N PHE A 85 -2.06 5.77 -12.64
CA PHE A 85 -3.22 5.41 -13.47
C PHE A 85 -4.55 5.90 -12.87
N LEU A 86 -4.69 5.85 -11.54
CA LEU A 86 -5.84 6.40 -10.84
C LEU A 86 -5.87 7.92 -10.90
N ARG A 87 -4.72 8.60 -10.82
CA ARG A 87 -4.64 10.06 -11.06
C ARG A 87 -5.18 10.45 -12.44
N SER A 88 -4.81 9.71 -13.47
CA SER A 88 -5.33 9.93 -14.83
C SER A 88 -6.83 9.67 -14.95
N ARG A 89 -7.36 8.63 -14.28
CA ARG A 89 -8.82 8.38 -14.22
C ARG A 89 -9.54 9.48 -13.45
N TRP A 90 -9.00 9.92 -12.31
CA TRP A 90 -9.54 11.02 -11.52
C TRP A 90 -9.60 12.32 -12.33
N MET A 91 -8.56 12.68 -13.08
CA MET A 91 -8.60 13.89 -13.93
C MET A 91 -9.74 13.85 -14.96
N ARG A 92 -10.05 12.66 -15.50
CA ARG A 92 -11.17 12.47 -16.42
C ARG A 92 -12.50 12.62 -15.70
N GLU A 93 -12.60 12.07 -14.49
CA GLU A 93 -13.78 12.15 -13.64
C GLU A 93 -14.05 13.58 -13.16
N ALA A 94 -13.03 14.28 -12.66
CA ALA A 94 -13.09 15.70 -12.31
C ALA A 94 -13.51 16.57 -13.50
N ARG A 95 -13.02 16.27 -14.72
CA ARG A 95 -13.48 16.94 -15.95
C ARG A 95 -14.95 16.64 -16.23
N ARG A 96 -15.40 15.40 -16.07
CA ARG A 96 -16.80 14.99 -16.23
C ARG A 96 -17.69 15.75 -15.26
N ILE A 97 -17.29 15.83 -13.98
CA ILE A 97 -18.04 16.54 -12.94
C ILE A 97 -18.25 18.01 -13.32
N ARG A 98 -17.16 18.69 -13.72
CA ARG A 98 -17.22 20.10 -14.14
C ARG A 98 -18.13 20.33 -15.34
N LYS A 99 -18.12 19.42 -16.31
CA LYS A 99 -18.91 19.56 -17.55
C LYS A 99 -20.39 19.22 -17.34
N GLN A 100 -20.67 18.17 -16.57
CA GLN A 100 -22.02 17.61 -16.44
C GLN A 100 -22.84 18.27 -15.32
N TYR A 101 -22.21 18.63 -14.20
CA TYR A 101 -22.90 19.18 -13.02
C TYR A 101 -22.57 20.65 -12.77
N SER A 102 -21.76 21.28 -13.62
CA SER A 102 -21.37 22.70 -13.52
C SER A 102 -20.82 23.11 -12.14
N ARG A 103 -20.16 22.17 -11.45
CA ARG A 103 -19.53 22.40 -10.13
C ARG A 103 -18.10 21.90 -10.09
N VAL A 104 -17.34 22.39 -9.12
CA VAL A 104 -16.01 21.84 -8.81
C VAL A 104 -16.15 20.50 -8.06
N PRO A 105 -15.19 19.58 -8.22
CA PRO A 105 -15.12 18.37 -7.40
C PRO A 105 -14.98 18.72 -5.92
N SER A 106 -15.66 17.95 -5.09
CA SER A 106 -15.68 18.01 -3.64
C SER A 106 -14.93 16.82 -3.04
N ILE A 107 -14.73 16.83 -1.73
CA ILE A 107 -14.17 15.67 -1.02
C ILE A 107 -15.01 14.40 -1.21
N THR A 108 -16.34 14.54 -1.26
CA THR A 108 -17.25 13.40 -1.45
C THR A 108 -16.97 12.68 -2.77
N ASP A 109 -16.72 13.44 -3.84
CA ASP A 109 -16.41 12.85 -5.15
C ASP A 109 -15.08 12.11 -5.15
N VAL A 110 -14.08 12.63 -4.41
CA VAL A 110 -12.78 11.95 -4.26
C VAL A 110 -12.95 10.67 -3.47
N VAL A 111 -13.69 10.70 -2.35
CA VAL A 111 -13.92 9.53 -1.49
C VAL A 111 -14.67 8.44 -2.26
N GLU A 112 -15.73 8.80 -3.00
CA GLU A 112 -16.46 7.85 -3.86
C GLU A 112 -15.54 7.25 -4.92
N PHE A 113 -14.81 8.09 -5.65
CA PHE A 113 -13.87 7.62 -6.68
C PHE A 113 -12.81 6.66 -6.14
N VAL A 114 -12.21 6.96 -4.98
CA VAL A 114 -11.14 6.12 -4.40
C VAL A 114 -11.72 4.81 -3.88
N ASN A 115 -12.92 4.83 -3.28
CA ASN A 115 -13.62 3.62 -2.85
C ASN A 115 -13.94 2.71 -4.05
N ASP A 116 -14.55 3.26 -5.11
CA ASP A 116 -14.87 2.50 -6.32
C ASP A 116 -13.60 1.89 -6.94
N ALA A 117 -12.52 2.66 -6.99
CA ALA A 117 -11.24 2.17 -7.49
C ALA A 117 -10.64 1.06 -6.62
N ALA A 118 -10.77 1.17 -5.30
CA ALA A 118 -10.33 0.14 -4.36
C ALA A 118 -11.14 -1.15 -4.53
N GLU A 119 -12.46 -1.05 -4.71
CA GLU A 119 -13.34 -2.19 -4.98
C GLU A 119 -13.02 -2.85 -6.32
N GLU A 120 -12.83 -2.05 -7.39
CA GLU A 120 -12.48 -2.53 -8.74
C GLU A 120 -11.17 -3.34 -8.74
N LEU A 121 -10.12 -2.84 -8.06
CA LEU A 121 -8.81 -3.50 -8.05
C LEU A 121 -8.73 -4.72 -7.13
N ASN A 122 -9.52 -4.72 -6.07
CA ASN A 122 -9.62 -5.81 -5.11
C ASN A 122 -10.76 -6.79 -5.42
N ASP A 123 -11.36 -6.69 -6.62
CA ASP A 123 -12.39 -7.62 -7.07
C ASP A 123 -11.86 -9.07 -7.05
N PRO A 124 -12.58 -10.03 -6.43
CA PRO A 124 -12.10 -11.40 -6.28
C PRO A 124 -12.01 -12.18 -7.59
N VAL A 125 -12.77 -11.79 -8.62
CA VAL A 125 -12.86 -12.46 -9.92
C VAL A 125 -11.92 -11.80 -10.94
N TYR A 126 -12.04 -10.49 -11.10
CA TYR A 126 -11.39 -9.70 -12.14
C TYR A 126 -10.16 -8.93 -11.65
N GLY A 127 -9.94 -8.81 -10.34
CA GLY A 127 -8.82 -8.03 -9.80
C GLY A 127 -7.46 -8.51 -10.31
N LYS A 128 -7.30 -9.82 -10.61
CA LYS A 128 -6.04 -10.38 -11.15
C LYS A 128 -5.72 -9.94 -12.59
N LEU A 129 -6.68 -9.37 -13.32
CA LEU A 129 -6.42 -8.83 -14.66
C LEU A 129 -5.48 -7.62 -14.61
N SER A 130 -5.55 -6.83 -13.53
CA SER A 130 -4.65 -5.70 -13.28
C SER A 130 -3.19 -6.13 -13.03
N SER A 131 -2.96 -7.31 -12.43
CA SER A 131 -1.61 -7.81 -12.12
C SER A 131 -0.97 -8.59 -13.27
N ARG A 132 -1.76 -9.31 -14.08
CA ARG A 132 -1.27 -10.15 -15.19
C ARG A 132 -0.56 -9.38 -16.30
N ALA A 133 -0.82 -8.08 -16.46
CA ALA A 133 -0.19 -7.25 -17.48
C ALA A 133 1.35 -7.09 -17.31
N ARG A 134 1.93 -7.50 -16.17
CA ARG A 134 3.37 -7.38 -15.90
C ARG A 134 4.14 -8.69 -15.77
N GLU A 135 3.46 -9.81 -15.54
CA GLU A 135 4.14 -11.13 -15.46
C GLU A 135 4.58 -11.66 -16.83
N GLY A 136 4.10 -11.08 -17.94
CA GLY A 136 4.48 -11.47 -19.29
C GLY A 136 5.89 -11.04 -19.75
N ASN A 137 6.69 -10.35 -18.92
CA ASN A 137 7.97 -9.77 -19.35
C ASN A 137 9.21 -10.32 -18.64
N LEU A 138 9.12 -11.46 -17.94
CA LEU A 138 10.25 -12.11 -17.25
C LEU A 138 10.46 -13.60 -17.59
N GLY A 139 9.93 -14.11 -18.72
CA GLY A 139 9.97 -15.57 -18.95
C GLY A 139 9.92 -16.08 -20.39
N LEU A 140 10.57 -15.41 -21.35
CA LEU A 140 10.79 -15.98 -22.70
C LEU A 140 12.25 -15.77 -23.13
N GLY A 141 13.16 -16.46 -22.46
CA GLY A 141 14.50 -16.74 -22.96
C GLY A 141 14.38 -17.75 -24.11
N LYS A 142 14.68 -17.27 -25.32
CA LYS A 142 14.57 -17.99 -26.60
C LYS A 142 15.42 -19.26 -26.63
N SER A 143 14.82 -20.34 -27.11
CA SER A 143 15.53 -21.45 -27.73
C SER A 143 16.11 -20.99 -29.08
N ALA A 144 17.43 -20.99 -29.20
CA ALA A 144 18.21 -21.31 -30.41
C ALA A 144 19.70 -21.10 -30.08
N ASP A 145 20.52 -22.13 -30.11
CA ASP A 145 21.35 -22.38 -31.30
C ASP A 145 22.32 -23.54 -31.06
N HIS A 146 22.52 -24.30 -32.12
CA HIS A 146 23.40 -25.43 -32.24
C HIS A 146 24.81 -24.91 -32.53
N SER A 147 25.75 -25.05 -31.59
CA SER A 147 27.18 -24.88 -31.89
C SER A 147 28.02 -25.84 -31.05
N LYS A 148 28.73 -26.72 -31.76
CA LYS A 148 29.66 -27.74 -31.24
C LYS A 148 30.80 -27.11 -30.41
N PRO A 149 31.43 -27.90 -29.51
CA PRO A 149 32.39 -27.40 -28.54
C PRO A 149 33.73 -27.08 -29.21
N LYS A 150 34.41 -26.03 -28.73
CA LYS A 150 35.81 -25.80 -29.03
C LYS A 150 36.57 -25.54 -27.74
N ASP A 151 37.29 -26.58 -27.32
CA ASP A 151 38.42 -26.49 -26.42
C ASP A 151 39.36 -25.37 -26.84
N ARG A 152 39.66 -24.45 -25.91
CA ARG A 152 41.03 -23.96 -25.70
C ARG A 152 41.16 -23.14 -24.40
N ASN A 153 41.88 -23.78 -23.49
CA ASN A 153 42.46 -23.32 -22.24
C ASN A 153 43.13 -21.93 -22.29
N ARG A 154 42.75 -21.02 -21.38
CA ARG A 154 43.67 -20.08 -20.71
C ARG A 154 43.00 -19.47 -19.47
N GLY A 155 43.41 -19.94 -18.29
CA GLY A 155 42.91 -19.44 -17.02
C GLY A 155 43.47 -18.09 -16.61
N THR A 156 42.72 -17.41 -15.74
CA THR A 156 43.19 -16.55 -14.65
C THR A 156 42.09 -16.55 -13.58
N ASN A 157 42.50 -16.83 -12.35
CA ASN A 157 41.66 -17.15 -11.20
C ASN A 157 40.97 -15.91 -10.60
N PHE A 158 39.69 -16.05 -10.24
CA PHE A 158 39.08 -15.31 -9.15
C PHE A 158 38.30 -16.29 -8.27
N ASN A 159 38.96 -16.79 -7.22
CA ASN A 159 38.33 -17.59 -6.18
C ASN A 159 37.44 -16.67 -5.33
N VAL A 160 36.12 -16.76 -5.49
CA VAL A 160 35.20 -16.44 -4.39
C VAL A 160 35.10 -17.71 -3.56
N ILE A 161 35.88 -17.73 -2.48
CA ILE A 161 35.80 -18.76 -1.45
C ILE A 161 34.42 -18.62 -0.82
N SER A 162 33.49 -19.49 -1.20
CA SER A 162 32.33 -19.81 -0.39
C SER A 162 32.85 -20.43 0.90
N ASP A 163 32.91 -19.62 1.94
CA ASP A 163 33.20 -20.03 3.31
C ASP A 163 31.98 -20.84 3.81
N GLU A 164 31.79 -22.03 3.21
CA GLU A 164 30.95 -23.11 3.75
C GLU A 164 31.63 -23.59 5.04
N LYS A 165 31.50 -22.78 6.09
CA LYS A 165 31.87 -23.17 7.44
C LYS A 165 30.92 -24.26 7.89
N ASN A 166 31.28 -25.49 7.52
CA ASN A 166 31.25 -26.70 8.32
C ASN A 166 30.31 -26.67 9.54
N VAL A 167 29.01 -26.50 9.31
CA VAL A 167 28.00 -26.61 10.36
C VAL A 167 27.70 -28.10 10.51
N PRO A 168 28.01 -28.72 11.65
CA PRO A 168 27.67 -30.11 11.87
C PRO A 168 26.14 -30.28 11.84
N CYS A 169 25.66 -31.26 11.08
CA CYS A 169 24.22 -31.53 10.99
C CYS A 169 23.63 -31.78 12.39
N HIS A 170 22.69 -30.93 12.81
CA HIS A 170 22.06 -31.01 14.14
C HIS A 170 21.24 -32.28 14.37
N LYS A 171 20.85 -32.99 13.30
CA LYS A 171 20.04 -34.22 13.39
C LYS A 171 20.90 -35.46 13.60
N CYS A 172 21.87 -35.73 12.72
CA CYS A 172 22.69 -36.94 12.78
C CYS A 172 24.01 -36.77 13.55
N LYS A 173 24.44 -35.52 13.84
CA LYS A 173 25.67 -35.14 14.57
C LYS A 173 26.96 -35.80 14.07
N LYS A 174 26.96 -36.38 12.87
CA LYS A 174 28.05 -37.22 12.33
C LYS A 174 28.56 -36.78 10.97
N GLY A 175 27.94 -35.79 10.31
CA GLY A 175 28.31 -35.36 8.97
C GLY A 175 28.50 -33.85 8.83
N ASN A 176 29.49 -33.46 8.01
CA ASN A 176 29.73 -32.09 7.59
C ASN A 176 28.78 -31.71 6.43
N HIS A 177 27.47 -31.72 6.71
CA HIS A 177 26.44 -31.32 5.76
C HIS A 177 25.36 -30.47 6.46
N SER A 178 24.71 -29.59 5.69
CA SER A 178 23.57 -28.79 6.17
C SER A 178 22.33 -29.66 6.35
N LEU A 179 21.42 -29.26 7.25
CA LEU A 179 20.15 -29.95 7.56
C LEU A 179 19.33 -30.33 6.30
N PHE A 180 19.37 -29.49 5.25
CA PHE A 180 18.66 -29.70 3.98
C PHE A 180 19.26 -30.80 3.09
N GLY A 181 20.52 -31.18 3.36
CA GLY A 181 21.23 -32.29 2.72
C GLY A 181 21.29 -33.56 3.57
N CYS A 182 20.50 -33.65 4.65
CA CYS A 182 20.53 -34.80 5.56
C CYS A 182 19.61 -35.93 5.07
N ASP A 183 20.19 -37.10 4.77
CA ASP A 183 19.46 -38.27 4.30
C ASP A 183 18.51 -38.85 5.36
N GLU A 184 18.86 -38.80 6.65
CA GLU A 184 17.98 -39.20 7.76
C GLU A 184 16.79 -38.25 7.99
N LEU A 185 16.75 -37.09 7.35
CA LEU A 185 15.60 -36.18 7.39
C LEU A 185 14.65 -36.40 6.21
N LYS A 186 15.14 -37.04 5.15
CA LYS A 186 14.37 -37.39 3.96
C LYS A 186 13.79 -38.82 3.99
N GLY A 187 14.01 -39.57 5.07
CA GLY A 187 13.45 -40.91 5.31
C GLY A 187 13.13 -41.14 6.76
#